data_AF-A0A6H2BXV0-F1
#
_entry.id   AF-A0A6H2BXV0-F1
#
_cell.length_a   1.000
_cell.length_b   1.000
_cell.length_c   1.000
_cell.angle_alpha   90.00
_cell.angle_beta   90.00
_cell.angle_gamma   90.00
#
_symmetry.space_group_name_H-M   'P 1'
#
loop_
_entity.id
_entity.type
_entity.pdbx_description
1 polymer ?
#
loop_
_entity_poly.entity_id
_entity_poly.type
_entity_poly.pdbx_seq_one_letter_code
_entity_poly.pdbx_strand_id
1 'polypeptide(L)' 'MEESVIYQDILQKGEQKEAFRFLNRQLNRRFGEMDLSIIERIRLLPTEQLEILGEEFLDFAGISDLVTWLDTHIPRNL' A
#
# COMPACT_ATOMS: atom_id res chain seq x y z
N MET A 1 25.45 16.08 -2.41
CA MET A 1 24.05 16.21 -1.93
C MET A 1 23.28 14.90 -2.11
N GLU A 2 23.47 14.20 -3.24
CA GLU A 2 22.84 12.88 -3.51
C GLU A 2 23.27 11.75 -2.54
N GLU A 3 24.44 11.87 -1.89
CA GLU A 3 24.95 10.90 -0.91
C GLU A 3 24.46 11.12 0.54
N SER A 4 23.64 12.15 0.80
CA SER A 4 23.12 12.40 2.15
C SER A 4 22.01 11.39 2.48
N VAL A 5 22.08 10.76 3.65
CA VAL A 5 21.02 9.88 4.18
C VAL A 5 19.66 10.59 4.18
N ILE A 6 19.63 11.89 4.51
CA ILE A 6 18.40 12.69 4.49
C ILE A 6 17.81 12.80 3.08
N TYR A 7 18.66 12.89 2.05
CA TYR A 7 18.20 12.97 0.66
C TYR A 7 17.60 11.63 0.21
N GLN A 8 18.24 10.52 0.57
CA GLN A 8 17.73 9.17 0.31
C GLN A 8 16.39 8.93 1.03
N ASP A 9 16.25 9.36 2.29
CA ASP A 9 14.99 9.28 3.03
C ASP A 9 13.85 10.07 2.36
N ILE A 10 14.15 11.26 1.81
CA ILE A 10 13.15 12.08 1.11
C ILE A 10 12.69 11.37 -0.17
N LEU A 11 13.64 10.80 -0.93
CA LEU A 11 13.32 10.04 -2.14
C LEU A 11 12.45 8.83 -1.81
N GLN A 12 12.87 8.00 -0.85
CA GLN A 12 12.11 6.81 -0.43
C GLN A 12 10.70 7.15 0.05
N LYS A 13 10.54 8.22 0.84
CA LYS A 13 9.20 8.70 1.25
C LYS A 13 8.37 9.19 0.06
N GLY A 14 9.00 9.81 -0.93
CA GLY A 14 8.36 10.24 -2.17
C GLY A 14 7.83 9.07 -2.98
N GLU A 15 8.64 8.03 -3.16
CA GLU A 15 8.30 6.79 -3.86
C GLU A 15 7.16 6.06 -3.16
N GLN A 16 7.27 5.84 -1.84
CA GLN A 16 6.24 5.17 -1.03
C GLN A 16 4.90 5.92 -1.09
N LYS A 17 4.94 7.26 -1.01
CA LYS A 17 3.75 8.10 -1.11
C LYS A 17 3.07 7.97 -2.47
N GLU A 18 3.81 7.93 -3.58
CA GLU A 18 3.17 7.77 -4.88
C GLU A 18 2.68 6.35 -5.13
N ALA A 19 3.44 5.32 -4.76
CA ALA A 19 2.98 3.93 -4.82
C ALA A 19 1.65 3.76 -4.08
N PHE A 20 1.54 4.29 -2.85
CA PHE A 20 0.30 4.30 -2.08
C PHE A 20 -0.83 5.05 -2.80
N ARG A 21 -0.57 6.28 -3.25
CA ARG A 21 -1.59 7.10 -3.91
C ARG A 21 -2.11 6.44 -5.19
N PHE A 22 -1.23 5.82 -5.97
CA PHE A 22 -1.60 5.11 -7.18
C PHE A 22 -2.46 3.89 -6.85
N LEU A 23 -1.96 3.02 -5.97
CA LEU A 23 -2.65 1.79 -5.57
C LEU A 23 -4.01 2.09 -4.95
N ASN A 24 -4.10 3.07 -4.03
CA ASN A 24 -5.36 3.45 -3.39
C ASN A 24 -6.41 3.92 -4.42
N ARG A 25 -6.01 4.59 -5.50
CA ARG A 25 -6.94 4.93 -6.60
C ARG A 25 -7.43 3.68 -7.34
N GLN A 26 -6.57 2.69 -7.56
CA GLN A 26 -6.96 1.44 -8.24
C GLN A 26 -7.89 0.59 -7.37
N LEU A 27 -7.56 0.44 -6.08
CA LEU A 27 -8.39 -0.29 -5.13
C LEU A 27 -9.76 0.37 -4.98
N ASN A 28 -9.84 1.70 -4.86
CA ASN A 28 -11.13 2.41 -4.82
C ASN A 28 -11.93 2.27 -6.13
N ARG A 29 -11.26 2.18 -7.29
CA ARG A 29 -11.95 1.92 -8.57
C ARG A 29 -12.53 0.51 -8.65
N ARG A 30 -11.86 -0.48 -8.07
CA ARG A 30 -12.30 -1.89 -8.11
C ARG A 30 -13.36 -2.19 -7.05
N PHE A 31 -13.14 -1.72 -5.82
CA PHE A 31 -13.94 -2.10 -4.65
C PHE A 31 -14.91 -1.01 -4.17
N GLY A 32 -14.87 0.19 -4.75
CA GLY A 32 -15.63 1.35 -4.25
C GLY A 32 -14.92 2.03 -3.08
N GLU A 33 -15.63 2.92 -2.38
CA GLU A 33 -15.09 3.53 -1.15
C GLU A 33 -14.81 2.46 -0.10
N MET A 34 -13.53 2.31 0.27
CA MET A 34 -13.09 1.39 1.31
C MET A 34 -13.09 2.04 2.69
N ASP A 35 -13.25 1.22 3.73
CA ASP A 35 -13.14 1.67 5.12
C ASP A 35 -11.77 2.33 5.41
N LEU A 36 -11.79 3.41 6.18
CA LEU A 36 -10.59 4.14 6.57
C LEU A 36 -9.54 3.24 7.25
N SER A 37 -9.97 2.23 8.01
CA SER A 37 -9.07 1.27 8.64
C SER A 37 -8.24 0.46 7.64
N ILE A 38 -8.83 0.08 6.49
CA ILE A 38 -8.14 -0.62 5.41
C ILE A 38 -7.15 0.34 4.74
N ILE A 39 -7.58 1.58 4.47
CA ILE A 39 -6.74 2.60 3.82
C ILE A 39 -5.50 2.91 4.67
N GLU A 40 -5.64 3.07 5.99
CA GLU A 40 -4.51 3.34 6.89
C GLU A 40 -3.55 2.15 6.95
N ARG A 41 -4.05 0.91 6.96
CA ARG A 41 -3.20 -0.29 6.89
C ARG A 41 -2.37 -0.32 5.61
N ILE A 42 -2.97 -0.01 4.46
CA ILE A 42 -2.26 0.06 3.17
C ILE A 42 -1.23 1.20 3.18
N ARG A 43 -1.55 2.37 3.77
CA ARG A 43 -0.62 3.51 3.85
C ARG A 43 0.67 3.20 4.62
N LEU A 44 0.58 2.30 5.60
CA LEU A 44 1.72 1.90 6.42
C LEU A 44 2.61 0.85 5.75
N LEU A 45 2.22 0.32 4.59
CA LEU A 45 3.05 -0.64 3.85
C LEU A 45 4.32 0.03 3.30
N PRO A 46 5.47 -0.67 3.33
CA PRO A 46 6.65 -0.24 2.59
C PRO A 46 6.40 -0.32 1.07
N THR A 47 7.18 0.43 0.29
CA THR A 47 7.04 0.51 -1.18
C THR A 47 6.99 -0.87 -1.84
N GLU A 48 7.87 -1.79 -1.45
CA GLU A 48 7.91 -3.16 -1.99
C GLU A 48 6.60 -3.92 -1.78
N GLN A 49 5.98 -3.78 -0.61
CA GLN A 49 4.69 -4.43 -0.32
C GLN A 49 3.52 -3.75 -1.07
N LEU A 50 3.60 -2.44 -1.32
CA LEU A 50 2.63 -1.73 -2.16
C LEU A 50 2.72 -2.20 -3.61
N GLU A 51 3.92 -2.45 -4.12
CA GLU A 51 4.14 -2.98 -5.47
C GLU A 51 3.63 -4.41 -5.60
N ILE A 52 3.94 -5.29 -4.65
CA ILE A 52 3.42 -6.67 -4.61
C ILE A 52 1.88 -6.67 -4.56
N LEU A 53 1.28 -5.87 -3.67
CA LEU A 53 -0.17 -5.74 -3.61
C LEU A 53 -0.75 -5.21 -4.93
N GLY A 54 -0.02 -4.33 -5.63
CA GLY A 54 -0.40 -3.80 -6.94
C GLY A 54 -0.48 -4.86 -8.04
N GLU A 55 0.24 -5.97 -7.91
CA GLU A 55 0.13 -7.11 -8.82
C GLU A 55 -0.95 -8.09 -8.34
N GLU A 56 -0.88 -8.51 -7.08
CA GLU A 56 -1.78 -9.54 -6.54
C GLU A 56 -3.23 -9.10 -6.46
N PHE A 57 -3.51 -7.80 -6.24
CA PHE A 57 -4.90 -7.34 -6.18
C PHE A 57 -5.66 -7.56 -7.48
N LEU A 58 -4.95 -7.73 -8.62
CA LEU A 58 -5.55 -8.02 -9.91
C LEU A 58 -6.33 -9.33 -9.89
N ASP A 59 -5.87 -10.31 -9.10
CA ASP A 59 -6.46 -11.65 -8.98
C ASP A 59 -7.57 -11.75 -7.93
N PHE A 60 -7.78 -10.70 -7.11
CA PHE A 60 -8.76 -10.74 -6.01
C PHE A 60 -10.20 -10.84 -6.52
N ALA A 61 -10.97 -11.82 -6.05
CA ALA A 61 -12.39 -11.92 -6.33
C ALA A 61 -13.19 -10.81 -5.65
N GLY A 62 -12.71 -10.29 -4.51
CA GLY A 62 -13.38 -9.21 -3.79
C GLY A 62 -12.53 -8.59 -2.68
N ILE A 63 -13.16 -7.66 -1.94
CA ILE A 63 -12.52 -6.93 -0.84
C ILE A 63 -12.04 -7.87 0.29
N SER A 64 -12.68 -9.02 0.48
CA SER A 64 -12.28 -10.01 1.48
C SER A 64 -10.89 -10.60 1.22
N ASP A 65 -10.48 -10.71 -0.05
CA ASP A 65 -9.14 -11.16 -0.42
C ASP A 65 -8.09 -10.11 -0.04
N LEU A 66 -8.40 -8.82 -0.25
CA LEU A 66 -7.55 -7.71 0.20
C LEU A 66 -7.37 -7.72 1.72
N VAL A 67 -8.45 -7.92 2.47
CA VAL A 67 -8.37 -7.99 3.94
C VAL A 67 -7.52 -9.17 4.39
N THR A 68 -7.69 -10.34 3.75
CA THR A 68 -6.91 -11.55 4.04
C THR A 68 -5.43 -11.35 3.72
N TRP A 69 -5.13 -10.70 2.59
CA TRP A 69 -3.79 -10.34 2.19
C TRP A 69 -3.12 -9.44 3.23
N LEU A 70 -3.81 -8.37 3.65
CA LEU A 70 -3.32 -7.44 4.65
C LEU A 70 -3.13 -8.12 6.01
N ASP A 71 -3.96 -9.09 6.38
CA ASP A 71 -3.81 -9.85 7.63
C ASP A 71 -2.62 -10.81 7.60
N THR A 72 -2.19 -11.24 6.41
CA THR A 72 -1.04 -12.13 6.23
C THR A 72 0.29 -11.35 6.21
N HIS A 73 0.27 -10.14 5.65
CA HIS A 73 1.48 -9.33 5.42
C HIS A 73 1.68 -8.21 6.46
N ILE A 74 0.65 -7.87 7.24
CA ILE A 74 0.73 -6.88 8.32
C ILE A 74 0.44 -7.57 9.66
N PRO A 75 1.40 -7.62 10.60
CA PRO A 75 1.12 -8.12 11.94
C PRO A 75 0.00 -7.30 12.60
N ARG A 76 -1.01 -7.95 13.16
CA ARG A 76 -2.21 -7.35 13.79
C ARG A 76 -1.96 -6.50 15.05
N ASN A 77 -0.74 -6.03 15.28
CA ASN A 77 -0.37 -5.29 16.48
C ASN A 77 -0.04 -3.83 16.14
N LEU A 78 -1.06 -2.96 16.25
CA LEU A 78 -0.94 -1.52 16.48
C LEU A 78 -2.13 -1.08 17.34
#